data_AF-A0A9X1WY12-F1
#
_entry.id   AF-A0A9X1WY12-F1
#
_cell.length_a   1.000
_cell.length_b   1.000
_cell.length_c   1.000
_cell.angle_alpha   90.00
_cell.angle_beta   90.00
_cell.angle_gamma   90.00
#
_symmetry.space_group_name_H-M   'P 1'
#
loop_
_entity.id
_entity.type
_entity.pdbx_description
1 polymer ?
#
loop_
_entity_poly.entity_id
_entity_poly.type
_entity_poly.pdbx_seq_one_letter_code
_entity_poly.pdbx_strand_id
1 'polypeptide(L)'
;MAEQKKEDICSIYEAACLTKLSPELLEWFTKFAPKHKDKRKLQFYKKEGDLLFFERSELFSFNNWLKTPWPKPADQQRPNIPEGIKREVIAEANMACAMCNSYRGTCEIAHIDPVHKSLNNHPDNLIFLCSNHHTAFDKGIFIPIDKEFVANLKDIILRRKCQNWSFQKDISIKLITVLETCSKLLEQLKSESTPEHIKTIELIAKETLSNIPKLAPVSESDPKYADFIKIQKRIEEVSGDSQASVKERLVRTRAIKQEYTTAYGFVACPLCKGSGIHGESECPVCFGDKEIEEQEVKNLDLSVFEKVECPLCRGDRTHLGENCPVCEGVGELEKRYSVEIDLREYDLVACPVCKGKARYNGDYCRACNGEGELEQRYADEIDLRDYALVPCPLCKGERRHNGEDCRVCYGEGQIEQRYADEVDLSQYSLVPCRLCDGEGRYRGENCPVCDGNGEIEKGYADEVDLSQYSLVPCPLCKGRGQRRGDDCPVCDGNGEIEKGYADEVDLSQYSLVPCPLCKGRGQRRGDDCRACDGNGKIEKRYRD
;
A
#
# COMPACT_ATOMS: atom_id res chain seq x y z
N MET A 1 -15.10 58.36 -33.49
CA MET A 1 -15.55 57.10 -32.88
C MET A 1 -14.36 56.17 -32.82
N ALA A 2 -13.73 56.07 -31.65
CA ALA A 2 -12.67 55.09 -31.41
C ALA A 2 -13.29 53.96 -30.58
N GLU A 3 -13.41 52.78 -31.17
CA GLU A 3 -13.80 51.57 -30.44
C GLU A 3 -12.77 51.31 -29.34
N GLN A 4 -13.18 51.45 -28.08
CA GLN A 4 -12.44 50.90 -26.95
C GLN A 4 -12.35 49.38 -27.15
N LYS A 5 -11.17 48.88 -27.50
CA LYS A 5 -10.83 47.47 -27.34
C LYS A 5 -11.11 47.12 -25.88
N LYS A 6 -12.14 46.31 -25.62
CA LYS A 6 -12.31 45.66 -24.32
C LYS A 6 -11.02 44.89 -24.03
N GLU A 7 -10.31 45.29 -23.00
CA GLU A 7 -9.09 44.62 -22.56
C GLU A 7 -9.44 43.18 -22.15
N ASP A 8 -8.81 42.18 -22.78
CA ASP A 8 -9.05 40.74 -22.55
C ASP A 8 -8.32 40.27 -21.28
N ILE A 9 -8.77 40.81 -20.15
CA ILE A 9 -8.22 40.61 -18.81
C ILE A 9 -9.07 39.59 -18.05
N CYS A 10 -8.43 38.74 -17.25
CA CYS A 10 -9.12 37.82 -16.37
C CYS A 10 -8.54 37.82 -14.95
N SER A 11 -9.35 37.48 -13.95
CA SER A 11 -8.92 37.33 -12.55
C SER A 11 -8.04 36.10 -12.35
N ILE A 12 -7.39 35.98 -11.20
CA ILE A 12 -6.56 34.82 -10.85
C ILE A 12 -7.35 33.49 -10.84
N TYR A 13 -8.63 33.52 -10.48
CA TYR A 13 -9.49 32.32 -10.51
C TYR A 13 -9.90 31.96 -11.94
N GLU A 14 -10.17 32.95 -12.80
CA GLU A 14 -10.39 32.70 -14.22
C GLU A 14 -9.13 32.18 -14.91
N ALA A 15 -7.97 32.75 -14.58
CA ALA A 15 -6.68 32.31 -15.04
C ALA A 15 -6.42 30.84 -14.62
N ALA A 16 -6.82 30.48 -13.40
CA ALA A 16 -6.72 29.12 -12.90
C ALA A 16 -7.54 28.13 -13.74
N CYS A 17 -8.80 28.47 -14.04
CA CYS A 17 -9.64 27.65 -14.91
C CYS A 17 -9.10 27.54 -16.34
N LEU A 18 -8.58 28.64 -16.91
CA LEU A 18 -8.06 28.67 -18.28
C LEU A 18 -6.77 27.85 -18.45
N THR A 19 -5.94 27.82 -17.41
CA THR A 19 -4.63 27.15 -17.45
C THR A 19 -4.63 25.77 -16.79
N LYS A 20 -5.67 25.45 -16.01
CA LYS A 20 -5.75 24.29 -15.10
C LYS A 20 -4.64 24.29 -14.03
N LEU A 21 -4.28 25.46 -13.54
CA LEU A 21 -3.25 25.67 -12.51
C LEU A 21 -3.87 26.44 -11.34
N SER A 22 -3.59 26.06 -10.10
CA SER A 22 -4.19 26.74 -8.95
C SER A 22 -3.86 28.24 -8.87
N PRO A 23 -4.72 29.05 -8.22
CA PRO A 23 -4.41 30.43 -7.91
C PRO A 23 -3.08 30.59 -7.18
N GLU A 24 -2.77 29.70 -6.23
CA GLU A 24 -1.54 29.70 -5.46
C GLU A 24 -0.31 29.48 -6.36
N LEU A 25 -0.41 28.56 -7.32
CA LEU A 25 0.67 28.29 -8.27
C LEU A 25 0.84 29.43 -9.28
N LEU A 26 -0.26 30.02 -9.77
CA LEU A 26 -0.19 31.20 -10.64
C LEU A 26 0.45 32.38 -9.93
N GLU A 27 0.09 32.64 -8.67
CA GLU A 27 0.74 33.65 -7.85
C GLU A 27 2.23 33.31 -7.66
N TRP A 28 2.56 32.04 -7.41
CA TRP A 28 3.95 31.59 -7.31
C TRP A 28 4.75 31.87 -8.59
N PHE A 29 4.17 31.66 -9.77
CA PHE A 29 4.81 31.96 -11.05
C PHE A 29 5.06 33.45 -11.30
N THR A 30 4.32 34.35 -10.64
CA THR A 30 4.64 35.79 -10.68
C THR A 30 5.91 36.13 -9.88
N LYS A 31 6.22 35.32 -8.87
CA LYS A 31 7.34 35.55 -7.95
C LYS A 31 8.60 34.80 -8.39
N PHE A 32 8.45 33.60 -8.93
CA PHE A 32 9.54 32.67 -9.21
C PHE A 32 9.55 32.19 -10.67
N ALA A 33 10.76 32.06 -11.24
CA ALA A 33 10.95 31.48 -12.56
C ALA A 33 11.11 29.95 -12.42
N PRO A 34 10.29 29.13 -13.11
CA PRO A 34 10.27 27.69 -12.86
C PRO A 34 11.37 26.90 -13.58
N LYS A 35 11.79 27.33 -14.76
CA LYS A 35 12.79 26.60 -15.56
C LYS A 35 14.21 26.97 -15.15
N HIS A 36 15.09 25.98 -15.02
CA HIS A 36 16.49 26.21 -14.63
C HIS A 36 17.20 27.16 -15.61
N LYS A 37 17.87 28.19 -15.08
CA LYS A 37 18.56 29.26 -15.85
C LYS A 37 17.68 30.13 -16.75
N ASP A 38 16.38 29.86 -16.83
CA ASP A 38 15.42 30.76 -17.44
C ASP A 38 14.90 31.75 -16.37
N LYS A 39 14.80 33.02 -16.72
CA LYS A 39 14.34 34.07 -15.81
C LYS A 39 12.88 34.46 -16.05
N ARG A 40 12.19 33.84 -17.01
CA ARG A 40 10.79 34.14 -17.34
C ARG A 40 9.89 33.84 -16.14
N LYS A 41 9.11 34.85 -15.74
CA LYS A 41 8.05 34.79 -14.73
C LYS A 41 6.73 35.18 -15.38
N LEU A 42 5.62 34.72 -14.83
CA LEU A 42 4.29 35.10 -15.28
C LEU A 42 4.06 36.58 -14.96
N GLN A 43 3.72 37.39 -15.97
CA GLN A 43 3.38 38.79 -15.75
C GLN A 43 1.88 38.91 -15.43
N PHE A 44 1.55 39.72 -14.43
CA PHE A 44 0.18 40.10 -14.11
C PHE A 44 -0.06 41.55 -14.55
N TYR A 45 -1.29 41.84 -14.98
CA TYR A 45 -1.70 43.15 -15.50
C TYR A 45 -1.87 44.17 -14.37
N LYS A 46 -2.68 43.83 -13.36
CA LYS A 46 -2.92 44.66 -12.19
C LYS A 46 -3.23 43.82 -10.96
N LYS A 47 -3.12 44.45 -9.79
CA LYS A 47 -3.53 43.90 -8.50
C LYS A 47 -4.60 44.81 -7.90
N GLU A 48 -5.73 44.25 -7.50
CA GLU A 48 -6.81 44.96 -6.79
C GLU A 48 -7.07 44.24 -5.46
N GLY A 49 -6.78 44.90 -4.34
CA GLY A 49 -6.76 44.23 -3.03
C GLY A 49 -5.75 43.07 -3.03
N ASP A 50 -6.19 41.87 -2.66
CA ASP A 50 -5.39 40.65 -2.69
C ASP A 50 -5.49 39.87 -4.02
N LEU A 51 -6.32 40.32 -4.97
CA LEU A 51 -6.56 39.61 -6.23
C LEU A 51 -5.63 40.10 -7.35
N LEU A 52 -5.04 39.15 -8.07
CA LEU A 52 -4.27 39.40 -9.28
C LEU A 52 -5.15 39.27 -10.53
N PHE A 53 -4.87 40.10 -11.51
CA PHE A 53 -5.50 40.07 -12.84
C PHE A 53 -4.43 39.92 -13.90
N PHE A 54 -4.76 39.20 -14.97
CA PHE A 54 -3.82 38.81 -16.01
C PHE A 54 -4.39 39.11 -17.40
N GLU A 55 -3.52 39.42 -18.35
CA GLU A 55 -3.89 39.38 -19.77
C GLU A 55 -3.95 37.93 -20.23
N ARG A 56 -5.03 37.54 -20.91
CA ARG A 56 -5.18 36.16 -21.41
C ARG A 56 -4.07 35.75 -22.37
N SER A 57 -3.61 36.69 -23.21
CA SER A 57 -2.49 36.49 -24.14
C SER A 57 -1.21 36.05 -23.42
N GLU A 58 -0.85 36.71 -22.32
CA GLU A 58 0.33 36.36 -21.52
C GLU A 58 0.11 35.04 -20.79
N LEU A 59 -1.07 34.78 -20.22
CA LEU A 59 -1.38 33.49 -19.59
C LEU A 59 -1.19 32.31 -20.53
N PHE A 60 -1.80 32.37 -21.72
CA PHE A 60 -1.65 31.29 -22.70
C PHE A 60 -0.21 31.16 -23.20
N SER A 61 0.47 32.28 -23.44
CA SER A 61 1.88 32.30 -23.85
C SER A 61 2.78 31.65 -22.79
N PHE A 62 2.57 31.98 -21.51
CA PHE A 62 3.32 31.43 -20.39
C PHE A 62 3.00 29.94 -20.20
N ASN A 63 1.73 29.56 -20.22
CA ASN A 63 1.29 28.18 -20.06
C ASN A 63 1.83 27.27 -21.18
N ASN A 64 1.76 27.72 -22.43
CA ASN A 64 2.32 26.98 -23.57
C ASN A 64 3.84 26.87 -23.46
N TRP A 65 4.52 27.92 -23.01
CA TRP A 65 5.95 27.88 -22.77
C TRP A 65 6.30 26.89 -21.65
N LEU A 66 5.52 26.78 -20.57
CA LEU A 66 5.72 25.78 -19.51
C LEU A 66 5.67 24.35 -20.04
N LYS A 67 4.86 24.06 -21.07
CA LYS A 67 4.74 22.73 -21.69
C LYS A 67 5.93 22.34 -22.58
N THR A 68 6.79 23.29 -22.95
CA THR A 68 7.98 22.98 -23.76
C THR A 68 9.06 22.28 -22.91
N PRO A 69 9.94 21.44 -23.51
CA PRO A 69 11.01 20.74 -22.80
C PRO A 69 11.82 21.65 -21.86
N TRP A 70 12.11 21.16 -20.65
CA TRP A 70 12.78 21.94 -19.62
C TRP A 70 14.30 21.74 -19.66
N PRO A 71 15.08 22.81 -19.48
CA PRO A 71 16.52 22.68 -19.37
C PRO A 71 16.90 21.90 -18.11
N LYS A 72 17.87 21.00 -18.23
CA LYS A 72 18.43 20.22 -17.12
C LYS A 72 19.89 20.61 -16.87
N PRO A 73 20.37 20.55 -15.62
CA PRO A 73 21.80 20.65 -15.31
C PRO A 73 22.62 19.59 -16.07
N ALA A 74 23.89 19.88 -16.35
CA ALA A 74 24.76 18.99 -17.14
C ALA A 74 25.00 17.63 -16.45
N ASP A 75 24.95 17.63 -15.12
CA ASP A 75 25.17 16.50 -14.20
C ASP A 75 23.89 15.72 -13.86
N GLN A 76 22.72 16.17 -14.32
CA GLN A 76 21.43 15.52 -14.02
C GLN A 76 20.81 14.85 -15.24
N GLN A 77 20.22 13.67 -15.04
CA GLN A 77 19.50 12.94 -16.09
C GLN A 77 18.14 13.57 -16.42
N ARG A 78 17.50 14.26 -15.45
CA ARG A 78 16.17 14.87 -15.58
C ARG A 78 16.13 16.28 -14.99
N PRO A 79 15.29 17.19 -15.51
CA PRO A 79 15.09 18.51 -14.91
C PRO A 79 14.42 18.38 -13.54
N ASN A 80 14.88 19.17 -12.56
CA ASN A 80 14.27 19.20 -11.23
C ASN A 80 12.86 19.80 -11.27
N ILE A 81 11.94 19.24 -10.47
CA ILE A 81 10.58 19.78 -10.30
C ILE A 81 10.64 20.89 -9.23
N PRO A 82 10.27 22.14 -9.55
CA PRO A 82 10.25 23.23 -8.57
C PRO A 82 9.25 23.00 -7.44
N GLU A 83 9.55 23.58 -6.27
CA GLU A 83 8.74 23.38 -5.07
C GLU A 83 7.29 23.89 -5.19
N GLY A 84 7.04 24.93 -5.99
CA GLY A 84 5.67 25.38 -6.30
C GLY A 84 4.86 24.31 -7.02
N ILE A 85 5.48 23.64 -8.00
CA ILE A 85 4.84 22.59 -8.80
C ILE A 85 4.67 21.29 -7.99
N LYS A 86 5.63 20.93 -7.13
CA LYS A 86 5.45 19.79 -6.23
C LYS A 86 4.23 19.97 -5.34
N ARG A 87 4.11 21.14 -4.71
CA ARG A 87 2.96 21.48 -3.86
C ARG A 87 1.65 21.45 -4.63
N GLU A 88 1.63 21.96 -5.86
CA GLU A 88 0.46 21.88 -6.75
C GLU A 88 -0.01 20.44 -6.93
N VAL A 89 0.88 19.57 -7.40
CA VAL A 89 0.53 18.19 -7.76
C VAL A 89 0.08 17.38 -6.53
N ILE A 90 0.70 17.63 -5.36
CA ILE A 90 0.30 17.01 -4.10
C ILE A 90 -1.08 17.52 -3.63
N ALA A 91 -1.32 18.82 -3.69
CA ALA A 91 -2.60 19.42 -3.28
C ALA A 91 -3.75 19.06 -4.24
N GLU A 92 -3.44 18.89 -5.52
CA GLU A 92 -4.35 18.40 -6.54
C GLU A 92 -4.89 17.02 -6.18
N ALA A 93 -4.01 16.11 -5.73
CA ALA A 93 -4.34 14.76 -5.27
C ALA A 93 -4.80 14.69 -3.79
N ASN A 94 -5.22 15.81 -3.19
CA ASN A 94 -5.70 15.89 -1.81
C ASN A 94 -4.69 15.33 -0.77
N MET A 95 -3.39 15.50 -1.03
CA MET A 95 -2.29 14.98 -0.22
C MET A 95 -2.31 13.45 -0.04
N ALA A 96 -2.94 12.73 -0.96
CA ALA A 96 -3.01 11.27 -0.98
C ALA A 96 -2.78 10.75 -2.41
N CYS A 97 -2.69 9.44 -2.57
CA CYS A 97 -2.59 8.85 -3.91
C CYS A 97 -3.83 9.22 -4.73
N ALA A 98 -3.65 9.75 -5.95
CA ALA A 98 -4.75 10.14 -6.83
C ALA A 98 -5.68 8.97 -7.22
N MET A 99 -5.19 7.73 -7.14
CA MET A 99 -5.93 6.52 -7.51
C MET A 99 -6.77 5.96 -6.34
N CYS A 100 -6.15 5.76 -5.18
CA CYS A 100 -6.79 5.08 -4.04
C CYS A 100 -7.11 5.98 -2.86
N ASN A 101 -6.79 7.28 -2.95
CA ASN A 101 -6.98 8.29 -1.91
C ASN A 101 -6.41 7.90 -0.52
N SER A 102 -5.42 7.01 -0.52
CA SER A 102 -4.82 6.38 0.66
C SER A 102 -3.29 6.52 0.65
N TYR A 103 -2.62 5.97 1.66
CA TYR A 103 -1.15 5.82 1.74
C TYR A 103 -0.36 7.13 1.57
N ARG A 104 -0.77 8.19 2.27
CA ARG A 104 -0.19 9.55 2.18
C ARG A 104 1.34 9.60 2.35
N GLY A 105 1.90 8.70 3.17
CA GLY A 105 3.33 8.68 3.50
C GLY A 105 4.26 8.01 2.47
N THR A 106 3.71 7.33 1.45
CA THR A 106 4.49 6.59 0.44
C THR A 106 4.28 7.10 -0.98
N CYS A 107 3.67 8.28 -1.11
CA CYS A 107 3.34 8.85 -2.40
C CYS A 107 4.51 9.61 -3.02
N GLU A 108 4.69 9.44 -4.33
CA GLU A 108 5.69 10.09 -5.16
C GLU A 108 5.04 10.70 -6.41
N ILE A 109 5.73 11.66 -7.03
CA ILE A 109 5.25 12.31 -8.26
C ILE A 109 5.74 11.51 -9.46
N ALA A 110 4.79 10.96 -10.22
CA ALA A 110 5.00 10.29 -11.49
C ALA A 110 4.80 11.25 -12.67
N HIS A 111 5.48 10.98 -13.79
CA HIS A 111 5.24 11.65 -15.07
C HIS A 111 4.31 10.82 -15.95
N ILE A 112 3.25 11.43 -16.50
CA ILE A 112 2.29 10.76 -17.40
C ILE A 112 2.96 10.46 -18.76
N ASP A 113 3.58 11.46 -19.36
CA ASP A 113 4.54 11.30 -20.45
C ASP A 113 5.94 11.15 -19.86
N PRO A 114 6.64 10.02 -20.12
CA PRO A 114 7.93 9.73 -19.50
C PRO A 114 8.93 10.89 -19.64
N VAL A 115 9.48 11.34 -18.52
CA VAL A 115 10.36 12.52 -18.47
C VAL A 115 11.61 12.40 -19.33
N HIS A 116 12.12 11.18 -19.54
CA HIS A 116 13.28 10.95 -20.41
C HIS A 116 12.97 11.22 -21.89
N LYS A 117 11.68 11.29 -22.28
CA LYS A 117 11.23 11.66 -23.63
C LYS A 117 10.77 13.11 -23.69
N SER A 118 9.94 13.54 -22.75
CA SER A 118 9.28 14.86 -22.80
C SER A 118 10.11 16.00 -22.21
N LEU A 119 10.93 15.69 -21.19
CA LEU A 119 11.59 16.67 -20.32
C LEU A 119 10.60 17.73 -19.77
N ASN A 120 9.33 17.39 -19.62
CA ASN A 120 8.26 18.33 -19.29
C ASN A 120 7.79 18.16 -17.84
N ASN A 121 7.98 19.21 -17.02
CA ASN A 121 7.54 19.27 -15.62
C ASN A 121 6.28 20.13 -15.43
N HIS A 122 5.52 20.41 -16.50
CA HIS A 122 4.21 21.04 -16.36
C HIS A 122 3.27 20.17 -15.49
N PRO A 123 2.47 20.74 -14.57
CA PRO A 123 1.52 19.98 -13.73
C PRO A 123 0.59 19.02 -14.49
N ASP A 124 0.07 19.41 -15.67
CA ASP A 124 -0.64 18.50 -16.60
C ASP A 124 0.07 17.17 -16.89
N ASN A 125 1.41 17.14 -16.83
CA ASN A 125 2.21 15.94 -17.10
C ASN A 125 2.61 15.18 -15.81
N LEU A 126 2.12 15.60 -14.65
CA LEU A 126 2.53 15.07 -13.35
C LEU A 126 1.32 14.53 -12.58
N ILE A 127 1.49 13.44 -11.84
CA ILE A 127 0.43 12.87 -10.98
C ILE A 127 1.05 12.32 -9.68
N PHE A 128 0.32 12.38 -8.57
CA PHE A 128 0.80 11.91 -7.26
C PHE A 128 0.25 10.52 -6.93
N LEU A 129 1.12 9.53 -6.81
CA LEU A 129 0.75 8.10 -6.67
C LEU A 129 1.50 7.45 -5.52
N CYS A 130 0.84 6.53 -4.78
CA CYS A 130 1.53 5.69 -3.80
C CYS A 130 2.45 4.67 -4.50
N SER A 131 3.46 4.15 -3.79
CA SER A 131 4.44 3.21 -4.35
C SER A 131 3.81 2.03 -5.11
N ASN A 132 2.67 1.51 -4.66
CA ASN A 132 1.96 0.41 -5.32
C ASN A 132 1.41 0.83 -6.69
N HIS A 133 0.63 1.92 -6.74
CA HIS A 133 0.06 2.43 -7.99
C HIS A 133 1.11 3.06 -8.91
N HIS A 134 2.18 3.64 -8.34
CA HIS A 134 3.32 4.13 -9.10
C HIS A 134 4.06 2.99 -9.79
N THR A 135 4.30 1.88 -9.09
CA THR A 135 4.92 0.67 -9.67
C THR A 135 4.01 0.02 -10.70
N ALA A 136 2.71 -0.08 -10.42
CA ALA A 136 1.72 -0.60 -11.36
C ALA A 136 1.66 0.23 -12.64
N PHE A 137 1.73 1.56 -12.52
CA PHE A 137 1.77 2.48 -13.67
C PHE A 137 3.07 2.36 -14.47
N ASP A 138 4.23 2.32 -13.80
CA ASP A 138 5.53 2.24 -14.47
C ASP A 138 5.76 0.89 -15.17
N LYS A 139 5.28 -0.21 -14.56
CA LYS A 139 5.58 -1.58 -14.99
C LYS A 139 4.42 -2.29 -15.67
N GLY A 140 3.19 -1.78 -15.55
CA GLY A 140 1.98 -2.42 -16.06
C GLY A 140 1.61 -3.73 -15.34
N ILE A 141 1.89 -3.83 -14.02
CA ILE A 141 1.70 -5.07 -13.23
C ILE A 141 0.66 -4.82 -12.13
N PHE A 142 -0.14 -5.85 -11.80
CA PHE A 142 -1.22 -5.93 -10.79
C PHE A 142 -2.61 -5.42 -11.19
N ILE A 143 -2.71 -4.34 -11.98
CA ILE A 143 -3.93 -3.89 -12.68
C ILE A 143 -3.42 -3.11 -13.91
N PRO A 144 -3.93 -3.33 -15.15
CA PRO A 144 -3.50 -2.55 -16.31
C PRO A 144 -3.95 -1.09 -16.17
N ILE A 145 -3.14 -0.28 -15.48
CA ILE A 145 -3.32 1.17 -15.43
C ILE A 145 -2.59 1.72 -16.65
N ASP A 146 -3.31 1.84 -17.77
CA ASP A 146 -2.73 2.44 -18.96
C ASP A 146 -2.64 3.97 -18.84
N LYS A 147 -1.83 4.56 -19.72
CA LYS A 147 -1.60 6.01 -19.78
C LYS A 147 -2.88 6.80 -20.04
N GLU A 148 -3.78 6.24 -20.85
CA GLU A 148 -5.02 6.92 -21.25
C GLU A 148 -5.97 7.04 -20.07
N PHE A 149 -6.11 5.98 -19.27
CA PHE A 149 -6.83 5.98 -18.01
C PHE A 149 -6.29 7.03 -17.04
N VAL A 150 -4.97 7.09 -16.85
CA VAL A 150 -4.35 8.07 -15.93
C VAL A 150 -4.52 9.51 -16.41
N ALA A 151 -4.41 9.75 -17.72
CA ALA A 151 -4.67 11.05 -18.31
C ALA A 151 -6.14 11.47 -18.15
N ASN A 152 -7.08 10.53 -18.30
CA ASN A 152 -8.50 10.79 -18.10
C ASN A 152 -8.83 11.06 -16.63
N LEU A 153 -8.26 10.29 -15.70
CA LEU A 153 -8.40 10.54 -14.26
C LEU A 153 -7.85 11.92 -13.89
N LYS A 154 -6.67 12.28 -14.41
CA LYS A 154 -6.08 13.62 -14.24
C LYS A 154 -7.02 14.72 -14.73
N ASP A 155 -7.63 14.54 -15.90
CA ASP A 155 -8.59 15.52 -16.42
C ASP A 155 -9.84 15.66 -15.54
N ILE A 156 -10.36 14.55 -15.00
CA ILE A 156 -11.49 14.55 -14.05
C ILE A 156 -11.13 15.32 -12.77
N ILE A 157 -9.96 15.06 -12.19
CA ILE A 157 -9.48 15.76 -10.98
C ILE A 157 -9.33 17.27 -11.25
N LEU A 158 -8.73 17.64 -12.37
CA LEU A 158 -8.54 19.05 -12.75
C LEU A 158 -9.87 19.74 -13.05
N ARG A 159 -10.84 19.07 -13.67
CA ARG A 159 -12.19 19.61 -13.90
C ARG A 159 -12.87 19.95 -12.57
N ARG A 160 -12.82 19.06 -11.57
CA ARG A 160 -13.34 19.32 -10.22
C ARG A 160 -12.68 20.54 -9.57
N LYS A 161 -11.36 20.71 -9.74
CA LYS A 161 -10.65 21.89 -9.21
C LYS A 161 -11.05 23.17 -9.94
N CYS A 162 -11.23 23.12 -11.27
CA CYS A 162 -11.71 24.25 -12.06
C CYS A 162 -13.14 24.66 -11.68
N GLN A 163 -14.02 23.70 -11.39
CA GLN A 163 -15.34 23.97 -10.81
C GLN A 163 -15.22 24.68 -9.46
N ASN A 164 -14.34 24.21 -8.56
CA ASN A 164 -14.10 24.89 -7.28
C ASN A 164 -13.53 26.31 -7.42
N TRP A 165 -12.65 26.55 -8.40
CA TRP A 165 -12.11 27.90 -8.63
C TRP A 165 -13.10 28.83 -9.32
N SER A 166 -13.93 28.30 -10.24
CA SER A 166 -15.05 29.06 -10.79
C SER A 166 -16.03 29.47 -9.68
N PHE A 167 -16.21 28.63 -8.65
CA PHE A 167 -16.96 28.98 -7.44
C PHE A 167 -16.34 30.09 -6.62
N GLN A 168 -15.01 30.17 -6.52
CA GLN A 168 -14.34 31.22 -5.73
C GLN A 168 -14.26 32.57 -6.44
N LYS A 169 -14.39 32.57 -7.76
CA LYS A 169 -14.42 33.77 -8.61
C LYS A 169 -15.64 34.65 -8.31
N ASP A 170 -16.79 34.06 -8.03
CA ASP A 170 -18.04 34.79 -7.87
C ASP A 170 -18.36 34.99 -6.38
N ILE A 171 -18.40 36.25 -5.91
CA ILE A 171 -18.79 36.61 -4.52
C ILE A 171 -20.12 35.97 -4.14
N SER A 172 -21.00 35.87 -5.11
CA SER A 172 -22.28 35.22 -5.05
C SER A 172 -22.23 33.71 -4.76
N ILE A 173 -21.17 32.98 -5.08
CA ILE A 173 -21.10 31.55 -4.76
C ILE A 173 -20.63 31.33 -3.30
N LYS A 174 -19.90 32.29 -2.69
CA LYS A 174 -19.67 32.31 -1.23
C LYS A 174 -20.99 32.33 -0.45
N LEU A 175 -21.97 33.05 -0.98
CA LEU A 175 -23.32 33.08 -0.42
C LEU A 175 -23.98 31.68 -0.53
N ILE A 176 -23.85 30.97 -1.65
CA ILE A 176 -24.35 29.58 -1.79
C ILE A 176 -23.69 28.64 -0.76
N THR A 177 -22.37 28.72 -0.56
CA THR A 177 -21.64 27.90 0.42
C THR A 177 -22.09 28.17 1.86
N VAL A 178 -22.32 29.43 2.22
CA VAL A 178 -22.82 29.78 3.55
C VAL A 178 -24.28 29.34 3.71
N LEU A 179 -25.10 29.42 2.67
CA LEU A 179 -26.48 28.90 2.68
C LEU A 179 -26.52 27.36 2.80
N GLU A 180 -25.58 26.62 2.21
CA GLU A 180 -25.43 25.17 2.46
C GLU A 180 -24.98 24.88 3.89
N THR A 181 -24.10 25.71 4.45
CA THR A 181 -23.70 25.61 5.86
C THR A 181 -24.91 25.77 6.79
N CYS A 182 -25.81 26.72 6.50
CA CYS A 182 -27.10 26.83 7.20
C CYS A 182 -27.95 25.55 7.08
N SER A 183 -27.97 24.92 5.89
CA SER A 183 -28.72 23.68 5.67
C SER A 183 -28.18 22.51 6.49
N LYS A 184 -26.84 22.40 6.64
CA LYS A 184 -26.18 21.40 7.50
C LYS A 184 -26.44 21.64 8.98
N LEU A 185 -26.34 22.89 9.45
CA LEU A 185 -26.65 23.27 10.83
C LEU A 185 -28.11 22.93 11.18
N LEU A 186 -29.04 23.10 10.25
CA LEU A 186 -30.44 22.71 10.43
C LEU A 186 -30.62 21.20 10.59
N GLU A 187 -29.92 20.37 9.79
CA GLU A 187 -29.99 18.92 9.95
C GLU A 187 -29.38 18.47 11.29
N GLN A 188 -28.25 19.06 11.70
CA GLN A 188 -27.64 18.81 13.01
C GLN A 188 -28.61 19.17 14.17
N LEU A 189 -29.32 20.31 14.06
CA LEU A 189 -30.36 20.70 15.03
C LEU A 189 -31.63 19.82 15.01
N LYS A 190 -31.81 18.97 13.99
CA LYS A 190 -32.90 17.99 13.95
C LYS A 190 -32.47 16.66 14.56
N SER A 191 -31.21 16.25 14.36
CA SER A 191 -30.68 14.96 14.81
C SER A 191 -30.12 14.98 16.24
N GLU A 192 -29.61 16.11 16.71
CA GLU A 192 -29.02 16.25 18.04
C GLU A 192 -30.09 16.34 19.14
N SER A 193 -29.84 15.67 20.27
CA SER A 193 -30.74 15.59 21.42
C SER A 193 -30.10 16.13 22.71
N THR A 194 -28.80 16.45 22.68
CA THR A 194 -28.04 16.98 23.82
C THR A 194 -28.19 18.51 23.95
N PRO A 195 -28.70 19.05 25.08
CA PRO A 195 -28.96 20.49 25.24
C PRO A 195 -27.73 21.40 25.05
N GLU A 196 -26.56 20.98 25.52
CA GLU A 196 -25.31 21.73 25.42
C GLU A 196 -24.80 21.80 23.97
N HIS A 197 -24.96 20.71 23.22
CA HIS A 197 -24.61 20.64 21.80
C HIS A 197 -25.56 21.52 20.99
N ILE A 198 -26.87 21.45 21.26
CA ILE A 198 -27.88 22.31 20.63
C ILE A 198 -27.51 23.78 20.81
N LYS A 199 -27.16 24.19 22.04
CA LYS A 199 -26.75 25.58 22.34
C LYS A 199 -25.49 26.00 21.56
N THR A 200 -24.53 25.10 21.41
CA THR A 200 -23.31 25.35 20.61
C THR A 200 -23.63 25.51 19.13
N ILE A 201 -24.46 24.62 18.58
CA ILE A 201 -24.90 24.66 17.17
C ILE A 201 -25.71 25.95 16.91
N GLU A 202 -26.56 26.36 17.85
CA GLU A 202 -27.32 27.62 17.74
C GLU A 202 -26.44 28.87 17.74
N LEU A 203 -25.34 28.87 18.50
CA LEU A 203 -24.37 29.98 18.48
C LEU A 203 -23.70 30.09 17.11
N ILE A 204 -23.20 28.97 16.57
CA ILE A 204 -22.58 28.90 15.24
C ILE A 204 -23.59 29.32 14.17
N ALA A 205 -24.84 28.89 14.28
CA ALA A 205 -25.90 29.26 13.35
C ALA A 205 -26.24 30.75 13.41
N LYS A 206 -26.29 31.37 14.60
CA LYS A 206 -26.50 32.82 14.74
C LYS A 206 -25.37 33.62 14.08
N GLU A 207 -24.12 33.22 14.31
CA GLU A 207 -22.96 33.84 13.67
C GLU A 207 -23.01 33.70 12.15
N THR A 208 -23.28 32.47 11.67
CA THR A 208 -23.39 32.16 10.24
C THR A 208 -24.47 33.02 9.57
N LEU A 209 -25.67 33.10 10.17
CA LEU A 209 -26.78 33.92 9.68
C LEU A 209 -26.42 35.41 9.61
N SER A 210 -25.67 35.93 10.60
CA SER A 210 -25.26 37.34 10.62
C SER A 210 -24.23 37.71 9.54
N ASN A 211 -23.55 36.71 8.98
CA ASN A 211 -22.56 36.90 7.92
C ASN A 211 -23.18 36.86 6.52
N ILE A 212 -24.38 36.30 6.35
CA ILE A 212 -25.04 36.17 5.02
C ILE A 212 -25.15 37.52 4.28
N PRO A 213 -25.63 38.62 4.89
CA PRO A 213 -25.76 39.89 4.17
C PRO A 213 -24.41 40.51 3.77
N LYS A 214 -23.32 40.14 4.44
CA LYS A 214 -21.96 40.62 4.15
C LYS A 214 -21.35 39.95 2.92
N LEU A 215 -22.00 38.91 2.41
CA LEU A 215 -21.57 38.13 1.24
C LEU A 215 -22.31 38.57 -0.04
N ALA A 216 -23.02 39.70 0.02
CA ALA A 216 -23.68 40.31 -1.12
C ALA A 216 -22.66 40.73 -2.21
N PRO A 217 -22.96 40.52 -3.50
CA PRO A 217 -22.21 41.14 -4.58
C PRO A 217 -22.27 42.67 -4.42
N VAL A 218 -21.10 43.30 -4.44
CA VAL A 218 -20.91 44.74 -4.15
C VAL A 218 -20.98 45.62 -5.40
N SER A 219 -21.13 45.04 -6.60
CA SER A 219 -21.11 45.79 -7.87
C SER A 219 -22.20 45.33 -8.83
N GLU A 220 -22.84 46.29 -9.51
CA GLU A 220 -23.76 46.06 -10.64
C GLU A 220 -23.08 45.38 -11.84
N SER A 221 -21.74 45.38 -11.86
CA SER A 221 -20.94 44.68 -12.87
C SER A 221 -20.81 43.17 -12.62
N ASP A 222 -21.29 42.66 -11.48
CA ASP A 222 -21.33 41.22 -11.22
C ASP A 222 -22.37 40.56 -12.17
N PRO A 223 -22.01 39.51 -12.91
CA PRO A 223 -22.88 38.88 -13.91
C PRO A 223 -24.27 38.46 -13.39
N LYS A 224 -24.43 38.33 -12.07
CA LYS A 224 -25.65 37.85 -11.41
C LYS A 224 -26.18 38.80 -10.34
N TYR A 225 -25.73 40.05 -10.34
CA TYR A 225 -26.25 41.10 -9.46
C TYR A 225 -27.79 41.19 -9.50
N ALA A 226 -28.39 41.12 -10.70
CA ALA A 226 -29.85 41.17 -10.87
C ALA A 226 -30.59 40.01 -10.18
N ASP A 227 -30.00 38.83 -10.12
CA ASP A 227 -30.58 37.67 -9.44
C ASP A 227 -30.41 37.77 -7.92
N PHE A 228 -29.30 38.35 -7.46
CA PHE A 228 -29.10 38.66 -6.03
C PHE A 228 -30.14 39.67 -5.52
N ILE A 229 -30.45 40.73 -6.28
CA ILE A 229 -31.44 41.74 -5.89
C ILE A 229 -32.83 41.11 -5.63
N LYS A 230 -33.21 40.07 -6.38
CA LYS A 230 -34.48 39.35 -6.16
C LYS A 230 -34.56 38.69 -4.78
N ILE A 231 -33.42 38.25 -4.25
CA ILE A 231 -33.33 37.52 -2.97
C ILE A 231 -32.87 38.40 -1.80
N GLN A 232 -32.34 39.60 -2.06
CA GLN A 232 -31.72 40.50 -1.08
C GLN A 232 -32.61 40.74 0.14
N LYS A 233 -33.88 41.12 -0.08
CA LYS A 233 -34.82 41.40 1.02
C LYS A 233 -34.97 40.20 1.97
N ARG A 234 -35.04 38.98 1.41
CA ARG A 234 -35.17 37.76 2.21
C ARG A 234 -33.88 37.43 2.96
N ILE A 235 -32.71 37.76 2.38
CA ILE A 235 -31.41 37.65 3.05
C ILE A 235 -31.34 38.57 4.27
N GLU A 236 -31.81 39.81 4.13
CA GLU A 236 -31.87 40.78 5.22
C GLU A 236 -32.83 40.29 6.33
N GLU A 237 -33.99 39.75 5.96
CA GLU A 237 -34.96 39.17 6.89
C GLU A 237 -34.39 37.98 7.68
N VAL A 238 -33.71 37.02 7.04
CA VAL A 238 -33.13 35.87 7.77
C VAL A 238 -31.96 36.25 8.67
N SER A 239 -31.28 37.38 8.42
CA SER A 239 -30.20 37.88 9.27
C SER A 239 -30.72 38.75 10.43
N GLY A 240 -31.73 39.59 10.18
CA GLY A 240 -32.22 40.60 11.12
C GLY A 240 -33.42 40.20 11.99
N ASP A 241 -34.11 39.10 11.67
CA ASP A 241 -35.28 38.66 12.44
C ASP A 241 -34.88 38.13 13.83
N SER A 242 -35.01 38.99 14.84
CA SER A 242 -34.74 38.67 16.25
C SER A 242 -35.92 37.98 16.95
N GLN A 243 -37.09 37.94 16.32
CA GLN A 243 -38.31 37.34 16.87
C GLN A 243 -38.45 35.87 16.48
N ALA A 244 -37.95 35.46 15.30
CA ALA A 244 -37.91 34.07 14.88
C ALA A 244 -36.78 33.28 15.54
N SER A 245 -37.04 32.01 15.84
CA SER A 245 -36.02 31.07 16.32
C SER A 245 -34.94 30.82 15.26
N VAL A 246 -33.75 30.41 15.71
CA VAL A 246 -32.63 30.04 14.82
C VAL A 246 -33.07 28.98 13.80
N LYS A 247 -33.83 27.98 14.25
CA LYS A 247 -34.33 26.89 13.41
C LYS A 247 -35.26 27.39 12.31
N GLU A 248 -36.20 28.28 12.62
CA GLU A 248 -37.11 28.89 11.63
C GLU A 248 -36.34 29.72 10.60
N ARG A 249 -35.33 30.48 11.04
CA ARG A 249 -34.48 31.27 10.14
C ARG A 249 -33.65 30.38 9.21
N LEU A 250 -33.09 29.27 9.70
CA LEU A 250 -32.38 28.29 8.89
C LEU A 250 -33.29 27.53 7.90
N VAL A 251 -34.57 27.35 8.21
CA VAL A 251 -35.53 26.78 7.24
C VAL A 251 -35.72 27.75 6.07
N ARG A 252 -35.87 29.05 6.36
CA ARG A 252 -36.04 30.09 5.32
C ARG A 252 -34.82 30.20 4.40
N THR A 253 -33.60 29.98 4.89
CA THR A 253 -32.39 30.00 4.04
C THR A 253 -32.36 28.91 2.98
N ARG A 254 -33.09 27.79 3.14
CA ARG A 254 -33.18 26.75 2.10
C ARG A 254 -33.87 27.23 0.83
N ALA A 255 -34.97 27.97 0.97
CA ALA A 255 -35.67 28.53 -0.18
C ALA A 255 -34.80 29.57 -0.91
N ILE A 256 -34.06 30.39 -0.15
CA ILE A 256 -33.09 31.34 -0.69
C ILE A 256 -31.98 30.60 -1.44
N LYS A 257 -31.41 29.54 -0.85
CA LYS A 257 -30.39 28.69 -1.48
C LYS A 257 -30.89 28.13 -2.80
N GLN A 258 -32.06 27.49 -2.79
CA GLN A 258 -32.58 26.79 -3.96
C GLN A 258 -32.84 27.75 -5.13
N GLU A 259 -33.45 28.91 -4.87
CA GLU A 259 -33.68 29.93 -5.90
C GLU A 259 -32.36 30.50 -6.44
N TYR A 260 -31.40 30.76 -5.55
CA TYR A 260 -30.13 31.34 -5.95
C TYR A 260 -29.23 30.36 -6.70
N THR A 261 -29.08 29.13 -6.21
CA THR A 261 -28.38 28.03 -6.88
C THR A 261 -28.95 27.78 -8.30
N THR A 262 -30.29 27.82 -8.45
CA THR A 262 -30.94 27.67 -9.76
C THR A 262 -30.58 28.82 -10.71
N ALA A 263 -30.50 30.06 -10.22
CA ALA A 263 -30.09 31.21 -11.02
C ALA A 263 -28.62 31.13 -11.50
N TYR A 264 -27.79 30.35 -10.80
CA TYR A 264 -26.42 30.00 -11.18
C TYR A 264 -26.33 28.84 -12.18
N GLY A 265 -27.46 28.27 -12.60
CA GLY A 265 -27.47 27.14 -13.52
C GLY A 265 -27.06 25.83 -12.87
N PHE A 266 -27.13 25.72 -11.54
CA PHE A 266 -26.97 24.46 -10.83
C PHE A 266 -28.33 23.84 -10.57
N VAL A 267 -28.42 22.54 -10.79
CA VAL A 267 -29.60 21.72 -10.48
C VAL A 267 -29.21 20.59 -9.54
N ALA A 268 -30.19 20.03 -8.83
CA ALA A 268 -29.94 18.85 -8.02
C ALA A 268 -29.36 17.72 -8.89
N CYS A 269 -28.32 17.06 -8.40
CA CYS A 269 -27.68 15.96 -9.10
C CYS A 269 -28.72 14.89 -9.46
N PRO A 270 -28.87 14.52 -10.75
CA PRO A 270 -29.94 13.64 -11.19
C PRO A 270 -29.76 12.20 -10.70
N LEU A 271 -28.53 11.78 -10.40
CA LEU A 271 -28.23 10.46 -9.84
C LEU A 271 -28.65 10.35 -8.37
N CYS A 272 -28.06 11.19 -7.51
CA CYS A 272 -28.32 11.13 -6.06
C CYS A 272 -29.52 11.96 -5.59
N LYS A 273 -30.17 12.70 -6.50
CA LYS A 273 -31.33 13.57 -6.23
C LYS A 273 -31.06 14.56 -5.09
N GLY A 274 -29.82 15.06 -5.01
CA GLY A 274 -29.39 16.00 -3.97
C GLY A 274 -29.00 15.39 -2.63
N SER A 275 -28.94 14.07 -2.49
CA SER A 275 -28.46 13.43 -1.25
C SER A 275 -26.94 13.56 -1.08
N GLY A 276 -26.20 13.57 -2.19
CA GLY A 276 -24.73 13.48 -2.23
C GLY A 276 -24.21 12.05 -2.10
N ILE A 277 -25.10 11.05 -1.99
CA ILE A 277 -24.78 9.63 -1.78
C ILE A 277 -25.45 8.79 -2.88
N HIS A 278 -24.70 7.82 -3.42
CA HIS A 278 -25.21 6.82 -4.37
C HIS A 278 -24.76 5.42 -3.91
N GLY A 279 -25.72 4.53 -3.70
CA GLY A 279 -25.48 3.26 -3.00
C GLY A 279 -25.01 3.52 -1.57
N GLU A 280 -23.85 2.97 -1.21
CA GLU A 280 -23.23 3.11 0.11
C GLU A 280 -22.08 4.14 0.15
N SER A 281 -21.87 4.84 -0.97
CA SER A 281 -20.69 5.71 -1.16
C SER A 281 -21.07 7.12 -1.61
N GLU A 282 -20.11 8.04 -1.54
CA GLU A 282 -20.24 9.37 -2.11
C GLU A 282 -20.66 9.29 -3.59
N CYS A 283 -21.62 10.13 -3.99
CA CYS A 283 -22.19 10.04 -5.33
C CYS A 283 -21.10 10.28 -6.40
N PRO A 284 -20.91 9.36 -7.36
CA PRO A 284 -19.83 9.47 -8.35
C PRO A 284 -20.06 10.57 -9.40
N VAL A 285 -21.27 11.13 -9.47
CA VAL A 285 -21.63 12.19 -10.43
C VAL A 285 -21.39 13.58 -9.85
N CYS A 286 -21.78 13.81 -8.59
CA CYS A 286 -21.61 15.11 -7.94
C CYS A 286 -20.51 15.12 -6.87
N PHE A 287 -19.85 14.00 -6.60
CA PHE A 287 -18.79 13.88 -5.59
C PHE A 287 -19.15 14.50 -4.25
N GLY A 288 -20.37 14.21 -3.78
CA GLY A 288 -20.89 14.71 -2.50
C GLY A 288 -21.45 16.15 -2.54
N ASP A 289 -21.27 16.88 -3.64
CA ASP A 289 -21.67 18.29 -3.76
C ASP A 289 -23.18 18.49 -3.95
N LYS A 290 -23.93 17.39 -4.17
CA LYS A 290 -25.41 17.32 -4.29
C LYS A 290 -26.01 18.03 -5.50
N GLU A 291 -25.31 19.01 -6.05
CA GLU A 291 -25.73 19.87 -7.16
C GLU A 291 -24.70 19.77 -8.29
N ILE A 292 -25.15 19.89 -9.53
CA ILE A 292 -24.29 19.90 -10.74
C ILE A 292 -24.79 20.97 -11.71
N GLU A 293 -23.93 21.41 -12.62
CA GLU A 293 -24.32 22.39 -13.64
C GLU A 293 -25.37 21.78 -14.60
N GLU A 294 -26.38 22.56 -14.96
CA GLU A 294 -27.45 22.16 -15.87
C GLU A 294 -26.90 21.77 -17.25
N GLN A 295 -25.78 22.36 -17.68
CA GLN A 295 -25.10 21.98 -18.92
C GLN A 295 -24.41 20.61 -18.80
N GLU A 296 -23.84 20.29 -17.63
CA GLU A 296 -23.21 19.00 -17.39
C GLU A 296 -24.23 17.87 -17.35
N VAL A 297 -25.43 18.12 -16.80
CA VAL A 297 -26.56 17.17 -16.82
C VAL A 297 -26.84 16.65 -18.23
N LYS A 298 -26.74 17.51 -19.25
CA LYS A 298 -27.06 17.15 -20.64
C LYS A 298 -26.06 16.15 -21.24
N ASN A 299 -24.85 16.10 -20.70
CA ASN A 299 -23.77 15.22 -21.18
C ASN A 299 -23.58 13.99 -20.28
N LEU A 300 -24.35 13.85 -19.20
CA LEU A 300 -24.26 12.71 -18.31
C LEU A 300 -25.07 11.53 -18.86
N ASP A 301 -24.38 10.44 -19.15
CA ASP A 301 -25.02 9.14 -19.34
C ASP A 301 -25.24 8.50 -17.96
N LEU A 302 -26.47 8.57 -17.47
CA LEU A 302 -26.84 7.92 -16.19
C LEU A 302 -27.09 6.43 -16.35
N SER A 303 -27.23 5.93 -17.59
CA SER A 303 -27.50 4.50 -17.83
C SER A 303 -26.35 3.62 -17.36
N VAL A 304 -25.13 4.16 -17.25
CA VAL A 304 -23.96 3.44 -16.75
C VAL A 304 -24.06 3.08 -15.27
N PHE A 305 -24.92 3.75 -14.50
CA PHE A 305 -25.18 3.46 -13.08
C PHE A 305 -26.39 2.56 -12.84
N GLU A 306 -27.12 2.19 -13.90
CA GLU A 306 -28.23 1.26 -13.81
C GLU A 306 -27.73 -0.13 -13.40
N LYS A 307 -28.52 -0.80 -12.56
CA LYS A 307 -28.26 -2.18 -12.18
C LYS A 307 -28.62 -3.10 -13.34
N VAL A 308 -27.68 -3.94 -13.74
CA VAL A 308 -27.82 -4.98 -14.75
C VAL A 308 -27.48 -6.32 -14.15
N GLU A 309 -28.04 -7.39 -14.73
CA GLU A 309 -27.71 -8.75 -14.33
C GLU A 309 -26.21 -9.01 -14.51
N CYS A 310 -25.64 -9.78 -13.59
CA CYS A 310 -24.23 -10.11 -13.66
C CYS A 310 -23.93 -10.95 -14.91
N PRO A 311 -22.94 -10.56 -15.74
CA PRO A 311 -22.70 -11.28 -17.00
C PRO A 311 -22.15 -12.70 -16.77
N LEU A 312 -21.49 -12.94 -15.62
CA LEU A 312 -20.94 -14.24 -15.26
C LEU A 312 -22.03 -15.21 -14.75
N CYS A 313 -22.77 -14.83 -13.70
CA CYS A 313 -23.78 -15.70 -13.10
C CYS A 313 -25.20 -15.49 -13.64
N ARG A 314 -25.43 -14.49 -14.50
CA ARG A 314 -26.74 -14.17 -15.11
C ARG A 314 -27.88 -14.06 -14.09
N GLY A 315 -27.57 -13.48 -12.93
CA GLY A 315 -28.53 -13.32 -11.83
C GLY A 315 -28.60 -14.50 -10.84
N ASP A 316 -27.96 -15.63 -11.13
CA ASP A 316 -28.01 -16.85 -10.29
C ASP A 316 -27.25 -16.72 -8.96
N ARG A 317 -26.45 -15.65 -8.81
CA ARG A 317 -25.63 -15.33 -7.62
C ARG A 317 -24.47 -16.29 -7.35
N THR A 318 -24.38 -17.41 -8.05
CA THR A 318 -23.32 -18.40 -7.88
C THR A 318 -22.47 -18.60 -9.14
N HIS A 319 -21.22 -19.01 -8.94
CA HIS A 319 -20.31 -19.47 -9.98
C HIS A 319 -19.54 -20.67 -9.44
N LEU A 320 -19.55 -21.79 -10.16
CA LEU A 320 -18.91 -23.05 -9.74
C LEU A 320 -19.33 -23.53 -8.33
N GLY A 321 -20.58 -23.27 -7.94
CA GLY A 321 -21.12 -23.71 -6.66
C GLY A 321 -20.81 -22.79 -5.47
N GLU A 322 -20.00 -21.75 -5.66
CA GLU A 322 -19.70 -20.73 -4.66
C GLU A 322 -20.36 -19.39 -5.01
N ASN A 323 -20.25 -18.41 -4.11
CA ASN A 323 -20.69 -17.04 -4.39
C ASN A 323 -19.98 -16.53 -5.64
N CYS A 324 -20.75 -15.97 -6.58
CA CYS A 324 -20.20 -15.45 -7.83
C CYS A 324 -19.12 -14.40 -7.52
N PRO A 325 -17.86 -14.59 -8.00
CA PRO A 325 -16.74 -13.71 -7.64
C PRO A 325 -16.86 -12.29 -8.21
N VAL A 326 -17.69 -12.11 -9.24
CA VAL A 326 -17.91 -10.81 -9.90
C VAL A 326 -18.89 -9.93 -9.15
N CYS A 327 -20.00 -10.52 -8.68
CA CYS A 327 -21.07 -9.78 -8.02
C CYS A 327 -21.20 -10.11 -6.53
N GLU A 328 -20.27 -10.91 -5.99
CA GLU A 328 -20.19 -11.33 -4.59
C GLU A 328 -21.52 -11.92 -4.06
N GLY A 329 -22.24 -12.64 -4.91
CA GLY A 329 -23.53 -13.23 -4.54
C GLY A 329 -24.74 -12.29 -4.60
N VAL A 330 -24.58 -11.04 -5.07
CA VAL A 330 -25.70 -10.09 -5.24
C VAL A 330 -26.55 -10.45 -6.46
N GLY A 331 -25.91 -10.87 -7.57
CA GLY A 331 -26.57 -11.24 -8.83
C GLY A 331 -26.71 -10.09 -9.84
N GLU A 332 -26.47 -8.86 -9.41
CA GLU A 332 -26.54 -7.64 -10.21
C GLU A 332 -25.36 -6.71 -9.89
N LEU A 333 -24.99 -5.86 -10.85
CA LEU A 333 -23.97 -4.82 -10.71
C LEU A 333 -24.32 -3.61 -11.57
N GLU A 334 -23.63 -2.49 -11.36
CA GLU A 334 -23.82 -1.33 -12.22
C GLU A 334 -23.25 -1.61 -13.62
N LYS A 335 -23.92 -1.13 -14.67
CA LYS A 335 -23.54 -1.33 -16.07
C LYS A 335 -22.09 -0.93 -16.37
N ARG A 336 -21.57 0.11 -15.72
CA ARG A 336 -20.15 0.51 -15.86
C ARG A 336 -19.17 -0.59 -15.45
N TYR A 337 -19.51 -1.39 -14.44
CA TYR A 337 -18.68 -2.51 -14.01
C TYR A 337 -18.94 -3.74 -14.89
N SER A 338 -20.15 -3.89 -15.44
CA SER A 338 -20.49 -5.05 -16.27
C SER A 338 -19.67 -5.12 -17.55
N VAL A 339 -19.34 -3.97 -18.13
CA VAL A 339 -18.60 -3.88 -19.40
C VAL A 339 -17.09 -4.08 -19.25
N GLU A 340 -16.55 -3.96 -18.04
CA GLU A 340 -15.12 -4.13 -17.75
C GLU A 340 -14.74 -5.59 -17.49
N ILE A 341 -15.73 -6.46 -17.25
CA ILE A 341 -15.48 -7.87 -16.93
C ILE A 341 -15.15 -8.65 -18.19
N ASP A 342 -13.93 -9.19 -18.23
CA ASP A 342 -13.55 -10.19 -19.21
C ASP A 342 -14.01 -11.57 -18.75
N LEU A 343 -15.10 -12.06 -19.31
CA LEU A 343 -15.65 -13.39 -18.97
C LEU A 343 -14.66 -14.54 -19.23
N ARG A 344 -13.68 -14.34 -20.12
CA ARG A 344 -12.68 -15.36 -20.45
C ARG A 344 -11.79 -15.70 -19.26
N GLU A 345 -11.63 -14.79 -18.31
CA GLU A 345 -10.86 -15.02 -17.08
C GLU A 345 -11.47 -16.11 -16.18
N TYR A 346 -12.77 -16.36 -16.32
CA TYR A 346 -13.54 -17.34 -15.55
C TYR A 346 -13.81 -18.63 -16.32
N ASP A 347 -13.33 -18.74 -17.57
CA ASP A 347 -13.44 -19.98 -18.32
C ASP A 347 -12.60 -21.07 -17.64
N LEU A 348 -13.18 -22.27 -17.48
CA LEU A 348 -12.44 -23.43 -17.03
C LEU A 348 -11.53 -23.92 -18.16
N VAL A 349 -10.23 -23.93 -17.88
CA VAL A 349 -9.20 -24.39 -18.79
C VAL A 349 -8.37 -25.51 -18.18
N ALA A 350 -7.78 -26.34 -19.03
CA ALA A 350 -6.90 -27.40 -18.58
C ALA A 350 -5.72 -26.81 -17.80
N CYS A 351 -5.48 -27.33 -16.59
CA CYS A 351 -4.38 -26.91 -15.75
C CYS A 351 -3.05 -26.99 -16.52
N PRO A 352 -2.24 -25.91 -16.58
CA PRO A 352 -1.06 -25.87 -17.44
C PRO A 352 0.06 -26.82 -16.95
N VAL A 353 0.07 -27.16 -15.66
CA VAL A 353 1.05 -28.09 -15.04
C VAL A 353 0.74 -29.54 -15.40
N CYS A 354 -0.47 -30.03 -15.08
CA CYS A 354 -0.84 -31.42 -15.35
C CYS A 354 -1.45 -31.65 -16.74
N LYS A 355 -1.74 -30.59 -17.49
CA LYS A 355 -2.39 -30.61 -18.80
C LYS A 355 -3.72 -31.36 -18.78
N GLY A 356 -4.56 -31.10 -17.78
CA GLY A 356 -5.88 -31.75 -17.62
C GLY A 356 -5.84 -33.14 -16.99
N LYS A 357 -4.68 -33.68 -16.63
CA LYS A 357 -4.56 -35.07 -16.12
C LYS A 357 -4.89 -35.22 -14.64
N ALA A 358 -5.13 -34.13 -13.92
CA ALA A 358 -5.29 -34.09 -12.45
C ALA A 358 -4.08 -34.61 -11.63
N ARG A 359 -3.05 -35.16 -12.28
CA ARG A 359 -1.85 -35.71 -11.64
C ARG A 359 -0.58 -35.13 -12.25
N TYR A 360 0.42 -34.90 -11.41
CA TYR A 360 1.74 -34.39 -11.79
C TYR A 360 2.80 -35.13 -10.96
N ASN A 361 3.85 -35.63 -11.62
CA ASN A 361 4.93 -36.41 -10.98
C ASN A 361 4.46 -37.59 -10.10
N GLY A 362 3.37 -38.26 -10.48
CA GLY A 362 2.85 -39.42 -9.73
C GLY A 362 1.90 -39.06 -8.59
N ASP A 363 1.84 -37.79 -8.16
CA ASP A 363 0.92 -37.30 -7.14
C ASP A 363 -0.27 -36.55 -7.75
N TYR A 364 -1.26 -36.21 -6.92
CA TYR A 364 -2.30 -35.26 -7.32
C TYR A 364 -1.64 -33.91 -7.65
N CYS A 365 -2.11 -33.27 -8.71
CA CYS A 365 -1.52 -32.01 -9.15
C CYS A 365 -1.87 -30.91 -8.15
N ARG A 366 -0.86 -30.40 -7.44
CA ARG A 366 -1.02 -29.34 -6.43
C ARG A 366 -1.44 -27.99 -7.02
N ALA A 367 -1.17 -27.76 -8.31
CA ALA A 367 -1.57 -26.53 -8.98
C ALA A 367 -3.10 -26.42 -9.12
N CYS A 368 -3.78 -27.54 -9.35
CA CYS A 368 -5.23 -27.60 -9.50
C CYS A 368 -5.92 -28.44 -8.42
N ASN A 369 -5.20 -28.76 -7.34
CA ASN A 369 -5.67 -29.65 -6.27
C ASN A 369 -6.32 -30.96 -6.74
N GLY A 370 -5.85 -31.50 -7.88
CA GLY A 370 -6.40 -32.74 -8.45
C GLY A 370 -7.67 -32.59 -9.29
N GLU A 371 -8.18 -31.38 -9.54
CA GLU A 371 -9.36 -31.18 -10.41
C GLU A 371 -9.03 -31.32 -11.91
N GLY A 372 -7.79 -31.02 -12.30
CA GLY A 372 -7.34 -31.05 -13.70
C GLY A 372 -7.67 -29.78 -14.48
N GLU A 373 -8.64 -29.00 -14.03
CA GLU A 373 -9.06 -27.72 -14.61
C GLU A 373 -8.94 -26.59 -13.58
N LEU A 374 -8.82 -25.37 -14.09
CA LEU A 374 -8.69 -24.11 -13.32
C LEU A 374 -9.41 -23.01 -14.09
N GLU A 375 -9.90 -21.96 -13.41
CA GLU A 375 -10.27 -20.72 -14.10
C GLU A 375 -9.02 -20.12 -14.79
N GLN A 376 -9.21 -19.57 -15.99
CA GLN A 376 -8.14 -19.00 -16.83
C GLN A 376 -7.25 -18.01 -16.05
N ARG A 377 -7.83 -17.13 -15.22
CA ARG A 377 -7.06 -16.19 -14.38
C ARG A 377 -6.06 -16.87 -13.45
N TYR A 378 -6.40 -18.01 -12.88
CA TYR A 378 -5.48 -18.78 -12.03
C TYR A 378 -4.47 -19.58 -12.86
N ALA A 379 -4.87 -20.04 -14.05
CA ALA A 379 -3.96 -20.70 -14.97
C ALA A 379 -2.85 -19.75 -15.46
N ASP A 380 -3.20 -18.48 -15.74
CA ASP A 380 -2.28 -17.45 -16.22
C ASP A 380 -1.27 -16.98 -15.16
N GLU A 381 -1.62 -17.10 -13.87
CA GLU A 381 -0.72 -16.79 -12.75
C GLU A 381 0.32 -17.88 -12.46
N ILE A 382 0.13 -19.10 -12.98
CA ILE A 382 1.05 -20.22 -12.70
C ILE A 382 2.37 -20.04 -13.45
N ASP A 383 3.45 -19.88 -12.70
CA ASP A 383 4.80 -20.04 -13.23
C ASP A 383 5.15 -21.53 -13.34
N LEU A 384 5.22 -22.04 -14.57
CA LEU A 384 5.58 -23.43 -14.83
C LEU A 384 6.98 -23.80 -14.33
N ARG A 385 7.87 -22.82 -14.13
CA ARG A 385 9.22 -23.05 -13.60
C ARG A 385 9.17 -23.57 -12.18
N ASP A 386 8.23 -23.10 -11.37
CA ASP A 386 8.09 -23.49 -9.95
C ASP A 386 7.86 -24.99 -9.78
N TYR A 387 7.21 -25.62 -10.77
CA TYR A 387 6.88 -27.05 -10.78
C TYR A 387 7.94 -27.90 -11.50
N ALA A 388 8.93 -27.30 -12.14
CA ALA A 388 9.99 -28.04 -12.83
C ALA A 388 10.82 -28.83 -11.81
N LEU A 389 11.06 -30.11 -12.09
CA LEU A 389 11.97 -30.93 -11.28
C LEU A 389 13.41 -30.54 -11.59
N VAL A 390 14.10 -30.03 -10.58
CA VAL A 390 15.52 -29.66 -10.65
C VAL A 390 16.34 -30.54 -9.71
N PRO A 391 17.65 -30.72 -9.97
CA PRO A 391 18.53 -31.42 -9.05
C PRO A 391 18.45 -30.78 -7.66
N CYS A 392 18.33 -31.61 -6.62
CA CYS A 392 18.31 -31.12 -5.25
C CYS A 392 19.57 -30.28 -4.97
N PRO A 393 19.46 -29.05 -4.43
CA PRO A 393 20.61 -28.16 -4.25
C PRO A 393 21.62 -28.70 -3.23
N LEU A 394 21.16 -29.52 -2.28
CA LEU A 394 22.00 -30.12 -1.23
C LEU A 394 22.84 -31.29 -1.77
N CYS A 395 22.20 -32.34 -2.29
CA CYS A 395 22.90 -33.52 -2.80
C CYS A 395 23.28 -33.45 -4.29
N LYS A 396 22.90 -32.37 -4.98
CA LYS A 396 23.17 -32.16 -6.42
C LYS A 396 22.72 -33.31 -7.32
N GLY A 397 21.66 -34.03 -6.92
CA GLY A 397 21.15 -35.20 -7.64
C GLY A 397 21.71 -36.55 -7.20
N GLU A 398 22.68 -36.59 -6.27
CA GLU A 398 23.31 -37.82 -5.80
C GLU A 398 22.42 -38.65 -4.87
N ARG A 399 21.25 -38.13 -4.47
CA ARG A 399 20.26 -38.74 -3.55
C ARG A 399 20.73 -38.92 -2.12
N ARG A 400 22.04 -38.81 -1.85
CA ARG A 400 22.64 -38.92 -0.52
C ARG A 400 23.36 -37.64 -0.11
N HIS A 401 23.40 -37.38 1.20
CA HIS A 401 24.17 -36.31 1.81
C HIS A 401 24.77 -36.83 3.12
N ASN A 402 26.08 -36.64 3.32
CA ASN A 402 26.80 -37.15 4.50
C ASN A 402 26.62 -38.65 4.79
N GLY A 403 26.51 -39.47 3.73
CA GLY A 403 26.37 -40.93 3.85
C GLY A 403 24.95 -41.43 4.15
N GLU A 404 24.01 -40.53 4.43
CA GLU A 404 22.58 -40.82 4.61
C GLU A 404 21.76 -40.41 3.39
N ASP A 405 20.50 -40.84 3.32
CA ASP A 405 19.58 -40.32 2.32
C ASP A 405 19.39 -38.81 2.52
N CYS A 406 19.42 -38.07 1.42
CA CYS A 406 19.40 -36.61 1.47
C CYS A 406 18.10 -36.11 2.13
N ARG A 407 18.22 -35.35 3.22
CA ARG A 407 17.08 -34.87 4.03
C ARG A 407 16.18 -33.85 3.33
N VAL A 408 16.68 -33.20 2.29
CA VAL A 408 15.92 -32.22 1.49
C VAL A 408 15.04 -32.90 0.44
N CYS A 409 15.58 -33.90 -0.27
CA CYS A 409 14.84 -34.59 -1.34
C CYS A 409 14.38 -35.99 -0.95
N TYR A 410 14.61 -36.41 0.29
CA TYR A 410 14.29 -37.74 0.84
C TYR A 410 14.74 -38.90 -0.05
N GLY A 411 15.91 -38.76 -0.69
CA GLY A 411 16.47 -39.78 -1.57
C GLY A 411 15.99 -39.74 -3.03
N GLU A 412 15.09 -38.84 -3.42
CA GLU A 412 14.61 -38.73 -4.82
C GLU A 412 15.68 -38.13 -5.75
N GLY A 413 16.52 -37.24 -5.21
CA GLY A 413 17.59 -36.55 -5.96
C GLY A 413 17.09 -35.33 -6.74
N GLN A 414 15.79 -35.18 -6.94
CA GLN A 414 15.18 -34.01 -7.56
C GLN A 414 14.05 -33.48 -6.68
N ILE A 415 13.83 -32.16 -6.75
CA ILE A 415 12.70 -31.47 -6.09
C ILE A 415 12.14 -30.43 -7.05
N GLU A 416 10.93 -29.96 -6.81
CA GLU A 416 10.37 -28.84 -7.58
C GLU A 416 11.17 -27.56 -7.32
N GLN A 417 11.36 -26.73 -8.34
CA GLN A 417 12.16 -25.50 -8.29
C GLN A 417 11.79 -24.59 -7.11
N ARG A 418 10.48 -24.40 -6.85
CA ARG A 418 10.03 -23.58 -5.71
C ARG A 418 10.56 -24.07 -4.36
N TYR A 419 10.69 -25.37 -4.18
CA TYR A 419 11.28 -25.94 -2.95
C TYR A 419 12.78 -25.83 -2.96
N ALA A 420 13.43 -25.92 -4.13
CA ALA A 420 14.87 -25.71 -4.25
C ALA A 420 15.27 -24.28 -3.87
N ASP A 421 14.46 -23.29 -4.25
CA ASP A 421 14.70 -21.87 -3.94
C ASP A 421 14.56 -21.54 -2.45
N GLU A 422 13.83 -22.35 -1.69
CA GLU A 422 13.64 -22.21 -0.24
C GLU A 422 14.73 -22.91 0.60
N VAL A 423 15.58 -23.74 0.00
CA VAL A 423 16.59 -24.51 0.76
C VAL A 423 17.76 -23.61 1.20
N ASP A 424 17.82 -23.32 2.49
CA ASP A 424 19.00 -22.72 3.12
C ASP A 424 20.10 -23.78 3.33
N LEU A 425 21.04 -23.86 2.39
CA LEU A 425 22.20 -24.76 2.45
C LEU A 425 23.09 -24.54 3.68
N SER A 426 23.05 -23.36 4.30
CA SER A 426 23.85 -23.09 5.49
C SER A 426 23.42 -23.95 6.68
N GLN A 427 22.16 -24.39 6.72
CA GLN A 427 21.63 -25.28 7.77
C GLN A 427 22.25 -26.68 7.74
N TYR A 428 22.73 -27.12 6.58
CA TYR A 428 23.30 -28.45 6.36
C TYR A 428 24.83 -28.47 6.43
N SER A 429 25.45 -27.32 6.71
CA SER A 429 26.90 -27.25 6.93
C SER A 429 27.25 -27.90 8.27
N LEU A 430 28.31 -28.71 8.29
CA LEU A 430 28.84 -29.28 9.51
C LEU A 430 29.51 -28.20 10.35
N VAL A 431 29.14 -28.13 11.63
CA VAL A 431 29.72 -27.25 12.64
C VAL A 431 30.19 -28.10 13.84
N PRO A 432 31.23 -27.65 14.58
CA PRO A 432 31.64 -28.34 15.79
C PRO A 432 30.47 -28.45 16.78
N CYS A 433 30.30 -29.63 17.36
CA CYS A 433 29.25 -29.86 18.34
C CYS A 433 29.50 -29.02 19.60
N ARG A 434 28.55 -28.16 19.96
CA ARG A 434 28.64 -27.22 21.11
C ARG A 434 28.66 -27.92 22.48
N LEU A 435 28.30 -29.20 22.54
CA LEU A 435 28.29 -29.96 23.80
C LEU A 435 29.67 -30.55 24.13
N CYS A 436 30.41 -30.96 23.10
CA CYS A 436 31.75 -31.55 23.25
C CYS A 436 32.86 -30.69 22.63
N ASP A 437 32.54 -29.48 22.17
CA ASP A 437 33.44 -28.56 21.48
C ASP A 437 34.25 -29.21 20.34
N GLY A 438 33.63 -30.12 19.59
CA GLY A 438 34.27 -30.82 18.49
C GLY A 438 35.01 -32.11 18.87
N GLU A 439 35.11 -32.44 20.15
CA GLU A 439 35.88 -33.61 20.60
C GLU A 439 35.17 -34.95 20.35
N GLY A 440 33.87 -34.91 20.03
CA GLY A 440 33.04 -36.11 19.86
C GLY A 440 32.71 -36.82 21.18
N ARG A 441 33.11 -36.28 22.32
CA ARG A 441 33.11 -36.98 23.62
C ARG A 441 32.40 -36.18 24.70
N TYR A 442 31.71 -36.86 25.62
CA TYR A 442 30.96 -36.20 26.68
C TYR A 442 31.21 -36.86 28.05
N ARG A 443 31.86 -36.11 28.95
CA ARG A 443 32.19 -36.49 30.35
C ARG A 443 32.88 -37.86 30.52
N GLY A 444 34.16 -37.93 30.16
CA GLY A 444 35.06 -39.06 30.48
C GLY A 444 36.37 -38.59 31.10
N GLU A 445 36.95 -39.39 32.00
CA GLU A 445 38.30 -39.13 32.53
C GLU A 445 39.35 -39.54 31.49
N ASN A 446 40.33 -38.65 31.27
CA ASN A 446 41.51 -38.96 30.47
C ASN A 446 42.15 -40.26 30.98
N CYS A 447 42.54 -41.14 30.06
CA CYS A 447 43.21 -42.38 30.40
C CYS A 447 44.55 -42.01 31.07
N PRO A 448 44.79 -42.42 32.32
CA PRO A 448 45.95 -41.97 33.10
C PRO A 448 47.30 -42.45 32.53
N VAL A 449 47.27 -43.35 31.54
CA VAL A 449 48.46 -43.91 30.89
C VAL A 449 48.85 -43.11 29.64
N CYS A 450 47.89 -42.51 28.94
CA CYS A 450 48.16 -41.72 27.71
C CYS A 450 47.71 -40.26 27.84
N ASP A 451 47.23 -39.87 29.02
CA ASP A 451 46.71 -38.55 29.36
C ASP A 451 45.73 -37.96 28.33
N GLY A 452 44.83 -38.81 27.81
CA GLY A 452 43.83 -38.40 26.82
C GLY A 452 44.22 -38.65 25.36
N ASN A 453 45.51 -38.84 25.06
CA ASN A 453 46.01 -38.92 23.68
C ASN A 453 45.68 -40.23 22.96
N GLY A 454 45.30 -41.28 23.67
CA GLY A 454 44.96 -42.57 23.09
C GLY A 454 46.16 -43.40 22.62
N GLU A 455 47.36 -42.82 22.61
CA GLU A 455 48.60 -43.44 22.16
C GLU A 455 49.74 -43.16 23.15
N ILE A 456 50.76 -44.04 23.20
CA ILE A 456 51.95 -43.87 24.03
C ILE A 456 53.23 -44.21 23.25
N GLU A 457 54.35 -43.60 23.62
CA GLU A 457 55.69 -43.96 23.14
C GLU A 457 56.20 -45.25 23.81
N LYS A 458 57.07 -45.99 23.13
CA LYS A 458 57.51 -47.34 23.55
C LYS A 458 58.97 -47.29 24.09
N GLY A 459 59.20 -47.31 25.42
CA GLY A 459 60.58 -47.41 26.02
C GLY A 459 60.60 -47.95 27.47
N TYR A 460 61.57 -48.75 27.98
CA TYR A 460 63.07 -48.81 27.91
C TYR A 460 63.58 -50.28 27.82
N ALA A 461 64.84 -50.69 27.57
CA ALA A 461 66.12 -50.27 26.94
C ALA A 461 67.00 -51.58 26.95
N ASP A 462 67.68 -52.02 25.89
CA ASP A 462 68.95 -51.54 25.34
C ASP A 462 69.04 -51.86 23.83
N GLU A 463 69.72 -51.00 23.07
CA GLU A 463 69.89 -50.97 21.58
C GLU A 463 68.78 -50.21 20.82
N VAL A 464 69.16 -49.04 20.27
CA VAL A 464 68.26 -48.02 19.71
C VAL A 464 67.77 -48.43 18.30
N ASP A 465 66.48 -48.75 18.18
CA ASP A 465 65.73 -48.87 16.93
C ASP A 465 64.81 -47.63 16.77
N LEU A 466 64.89 -46.92 15.64
CA LEU A 466 64.06 -45.74 15.33
C LEU A 466 62.56 -46.07 15.21
N SER A 467 62.18 -47.34 15.14
CA SER A 467 60.77 -47.77 15.25
C SER A 467 60.19 -47.58 16.67
N GLN A 468 61.01 -47.27 17.68
CA GLN A 468 60.57 -47.11 19.07
C GLN A 468 59.89 -45.75 19.35
N TYR A 469 59.99 -44.82 18.40
CA TYR A 469 59.22 -43.57 18.38
C TYR A 469 57.85 -43.71 17.69
N SER A 470 57.45 -44.92 17.26
CA SER A 470 56.11 -45.15 16.73
C SER A 470 55.09 -45.08 17.87
N LEU A 471 54.18 -44.11 17.78
CA LEU A 471 52.99 -44.06 18.64
C LEU A 471 52.19 -45.35 18.43
N VAL A 472 51.92 -46.08 19.52
CA VAL A 472 51.07 -47.28 19.50
C VAL A 472 49.80 -47.03 20.28
N PRO A 473 48.65 -47.63 19.88
CA PRO A 473 47.40 -47.49 20.63
C PRO A 473 47.61 -47.87 22.08
N CYS A 474 47.26 -46.96 22.98
CA CYS A 474 47.45 -47.12 24.41
C CYS A 474 46.75 -48.41 24.85
N PRO A 475 47.46 -49.38 25.45
CA PRO A 475 46.93 -50.71 25.72
C PRO A 475 45.81 -50.70 26.76
N LEU A 476 45.76 -49.67 27.62
CA LEU A 476 44.76 -49.52 28.65
C LEU A 476 43.41 -49.07 28.08
N CYS A 477 43.42 -48.07 27.19
CA CYS A 477 42.21 -47.53 26.57
C CYS A 477 41.91 -48.12 25.19
N LYS A 478 42.82 -48.91 24.62
CA LYS A 478 42.79 -49.45 23.26
C LYS A 478 42.62 -48.37 22.18
N GLY A 479 43.39 -47.29 22.28
CA GLY A 479 43.28 -46.17 21.34
C GLY A 479 42.22 -45.12 21.69
N ARG A 480 41.34 -45.38 22.67
CA ARG A 480 40.21 -44.48 22.99
C ARG A 480 40.57 -43.24 23.81
N GLY A 481 41.80 -43.14 24.32
CA GLY A 481 42.25 -42.03 25.16
C GLY A 481 41.62 -41.97 26.56
N GLN A 482 40.72 -42.88 26.93
CA GLN A 482 39.95 -42.82 28.19
C GLN A 482 39.80 -44.18 28.90
N ARG A 483 39.53 -44.14 30.21
CA ARG A 483 39.23 -45.34 31.02
C ARG A 483 37.72 -45.60 31.14
N ARG A 484 36.89 -44.54 31.10
CA ARG A 484 35.41 -44.53 31.02
C ARG A 484 34.92 -43.18 30.44
N GLY A 485 33.96 -43.23 29.52
CA GLY A 485 33.31 -42.07 28.90
C GLY A 485 32.42 -42.55 27.74
N ASP A 486 31.24 -41.94 27.59
CA ASP A 486 30.30 -42.25 26.50
C ASP A 486 30.56 -41.32 25.31
N ASP A 487 30.26 -41.80 24.11
CA ASP A 487 30.21 -40.95 22.91
C ASP A 487 29.29 -39.76 23.17
N CYS A 488 29.64 -38.60 22.62
CA CYS A 488 28.84 -37.40 22.86
C CYS A 488 27.40 -37.62 22.35
N PRO A 489 26.38 -37.55 23.21
CA PRO A 489 25.00 -37.94 22.87
C PRO A 489 24.29 -36.99 21.90
N VAL A 490 24.96 -35.89 21.52
CA VAL A 490 24.46 -34.92 20.54
C VAL A 490 25.06 -35.17 19.16
N CYS A 491 26.29 -35.67 19.07
CA CYS A 491 26.96 -35.91 17.79
C CYS A 491 27.28 -37.40 17.54
N ASP A 492 26.88 -38.28 18.47
CA ASP A 492 27.16 -39.71 18.48
C ASP A 492 28.62 -40.06 18.16
N GLY A 493 29.55 -39.31 18.75
CA GLY A 493 30.99 -39.55 18.57
C GLY A 493 31.62 -38.79 17.40
N ASN A 494 30.84 -38.19 16.50
CA ASN A 494 31.36 -37.58 15.27
C ASN A 494 32.08 -36.24 15.48
N GLY A 495 31.83 -35.55 16.61
CA GLY A 495 32.41 -34.24 16.91
C GLY A 495 31.77 -33.07 16.13
N GLU A 496 31.17 -33.33 14.98
CA GLU A 496 30.48 -32.34 14.15
C GLU A 496 29.00 -32.70 13.98
N ILE A 497 28.16 -31.68 13.82
CA ILE A 497 26.72 -31.81 13.55
C ILE A 497 26.28 -30.75 12.53
N GLU A 498 25.17 -30.98 11.84
CA GLU A 498 24.58 -29.97 10.95
C GLU A 498 24.18 -28.72 11.75
N LYS A 499 24.45 -27.53 11.19
CA LYS A 499 24.17 -26.24 11.84
C LYS A 499 22.71 -26.10 12.31
N GLY A 500 21.74 -26.51 11.48
CA GLY A 500 20.33 -26.46 11.85
C GLY A 500 20.03 -27.32 13.08
N TYR A 501 20.62 -28.51 13.15
CA TYR A 501 20.54 -29.36 14.34
C TYR A 501 21.24 -28.72 15.55
N ALA A 502 22.40 -28.09 15.36
CA ALA A 502 23.12 -27.39 16.44
C ALA A 502 22.32 -26.22 17.04
N ASP A 503 21.49 -25.55 16.24
CA ASP A 503 20.64 -24.44 16.68
C ASP A 503 19.40 -24.92 17.46
N GLU A 504 18.93 -26.14 17.22
CA GLU A 504 17.81 -26.77 17.94
C GLU A 504 18.22 -27.46 19.26
N VAL A 505 19.50 -27.80 19.43
CA VAL A 505 19.99 -28.51 20.62
C VAL A 505 19.93 -27.60 21.87
N ASP A 506 19.02 -27.93 22.80
CA ASP A 506 18.96 -27.31 24.12
C ASP A 506 20.05 -27.88 25.06
N LEU A 507 21.19 -27.19 25.12
CA LEU A 507 22.30 -27.55 26.02
C LEU A 507 21.92 -27.51 27.52
N SER A 508 20.84 -26.82 27.89
CA SER A 508 20.40 -26.79 29.30
C SER A 508 19.98 -28.16 29.80
N GLN A 509 19.58 -29.08 28.91
CA GLN A 509 19.24 -30.46 29.25
C GLN A 509 20.43 -31.27 29.80
N TYR A 510 21.65 -30.86 29.44
CA TYR A 510 22.91 -31.51 29.85
C TYR A 510 23.53 -30.85 31.10
N SER A 511 22.92 -29.77 31.59
CA SER A 511 23.34 -29.09 32.82
C SER A 511 23.06 -29.95 34.04
N LEU A 512 24.01 -29.98 34.98
CA LEU A 512 23.88 -30.71 36.24
C LEU A 512 22.95 -29.98 37.21
N VAL A 513 21.86 -30.65 37.60
CA VAL A 513 20.91 -30.21 38.61
C VAL A 513 21.03 -31.09 39.86
N PRO A 514 20.69 -30.58 41.06
CA PRO A 514 20.66 -31.40 42.28
C PRO A 514 19.75 -32.62 42.08
N CYS A 515 20.25 -33.81 42.41
CA CYS A 515 19.48 -35.03 42.31
C CYS A 515 18.22 -34.94 43.20
N PRO A 516 17.00 -35.15 42.67
CA PRO A 516 15.76 -34.99 43.43
C PRO A 516 15.62 -36.07 44.52
N LEU A 517 16.22 -37.25 44.32
CA LEU A 517 16.10 -38.39 45.23
C LEU A 517 16.99 -38.28 46.48
N CYS A 518 18.20 -37.73 46.35
CA CYS A 518 19.08 -37.43 47.50
C CYS A 518 19.09 -35.95 47.90
N LYS A 519 18.35 -35.09 47.20
CA LYS A 519 18.32 -33.63 47.37
C LYS A 519 19.72 -33.00 47.32
N GLY A 520 20.54 -33.41 46.36
CA GLY A 520 21.90 -32.86 46.22
C GLY A 520 22.98 -33.53 47.08
N ARG A 521 22.62 -34.41 48.04
CA ARG A 521 23.56 -34.94 49.03
C ARG A 521 24.48 -36.06 48.55
N GLY A 522 24.24 -36.66 47.40
CA GLY A 522 24.98 -37.84 46.91
C GLY A 522 24.64 -39.13 47.64
N GLN A 523 24.18 -39.07 48.89
CA GLN A 523 23.88 -40.23 49.72
C GLN A 523 22.40 -40.30 50.10
N ARG A 524 21.89 -41.53 50.21
CA ARG A 524 20.52 -41.81 50.65
C ARG A 524 20.50 -43.06 51.53
N ARG A 525 20.11 -42.89 52.80
CA ARG A 525 20.05 -43.96 53.82
C ARG A 525 21.40 -44.64 54.11
N GLY A 526 22.50 -43.90 54.03
CA GLY A 526 23.84 -44.40 54.38
C GLY A 526 24.64 -44.97 53.20
N ASP A 527 23.98 -45.24 52.07
CA ASP A 527 24.61 -45.69 50.84
C ASP A 527 24.62 -44.57 49.78
N ASP A 528 25.47 -44.74 48.77
CA ASP A 528 25.49 -43.88 47.59
C ASP A 528 24.13 -43.92 46.88
N CYS A 529 23.63 -42.74 46.53
CA CYS A 529 22.35 -42.62 45.87
C CYS A 529 22.45 -43.15 44.44
N ARG A 530 21.89 -44.35 44.21
CA ARG A 530 21.84 -45.05 42.90
C ARG A 530 21.29 -44.24 41.72
N ALA A 531 20.59 -43.14 41.97
CA ALA A 531 20.06 -42.29 40.91
C ALA A 531 21.08 -41.26 40.39
N CYS A 532 22.14 -41.01 41.16
CA CYS A 532 23.22 -40.10 40.79
C CYS A 532 24.60 -40.73 40.99
N ASP A 533 24.63 -42.02 41.30
CA ASP A 533 25.81 -42.80 41.66
C ASP A 533 26.76 -42.09 42.63
N GLY A 534 26.20 -41.51 43.70
CA GLY A 534 26.99 -40.80 44.72
C GLY A 534 27.31 -39.33 44.41
N ASN A 535 27.15 -38.88 43.17
CA ASN A 535 27.57 -37.53 42.74
C ASN A 535 26.68 -36.38 43.25
N GLY A 536 25.47 -36.70 43.72
CA GLY A 536 24.49 -35.73 44.23
C GLY A 536 23.87 -34.84 43.15
N LYS A 537 24.36 -34.89 41.92
CA LYS A 537 23.84 -34.16 40.77
C LYS A 537 23.56 -35.12 39.62
N ILE A 538 22.55 -34.80 38.83
CA ILE A 538 22.18 -35.52 37.60
C ILE A 538 21.93 -34.49 36.49
N GLU A 539 21.91 -34.92 35.24
CA GLU A 539 21.56 -34.02 34.14
C GLU A 539 20.07 -33.70 34.19
N LYS A 540 19.71 -32.48 33.78
CA LYS A 540 18.33 -32.00 33.78
C LYS A 540 17.39 -32.93 33.00
N ARG A 541 17.85 -33.55 31.90
CA ARG A 541 17.08 -34.55 31.13
C ARG A 541 16.71 -35.84 31.88
N TYR A 542 17.40 -36.15 32.97
CA TYR A 542 17.13 -37.33 33.82
C TYR A 542 16.41 -36.97 35.13
N ARG A 543 15.96 -35.72 35.27
CA ARG A 543 15.37 -35.20 36.51
C ARG A 543 13.91 -35.62 36.72
N ASP A 544 13.16 -35.74 35.63
CA ASP A 544 11.74 -36.11 35.60
C ASP A 544 11.62 -37.60 35.28
#